data_AF-C4XNI9-F1
#
_entry.id   AF-C4XNI9-F1
#
_cell.length_a   1.000
_cell.length_b   1.000
_cell.length_c   1.000
_cell.angle_alpha   90.00
_cell.angle_beta   90.00
_cell.angle_gamma   90.00
#
_symmetry.space_group_name_H-M   'P 1'
#
loop_
_entity.id
_entity.type
_entity.pdbx_description
1 polymer ?
#
loop_
_entity_poly.entity_id
_entity_poly.type
_entity_poly.pdbx_seq_one_letter_code
_entity_poly.pdbx_strand_id
1 'polypeptide(L)'
;MSEKRAKETTILLRNQGKSVKLELFPATAWGGPAGCYRLRLDGCWHSPGGGKHEFFAPAGVAGLVVALVCGASVQPEECPGLRRGDRVRVPNGTGAYDKTFVSGPPILGRGEVLLFVGKCLSRVR
;
A
#
# COMPACT_ATOMS: atom_id res chain seq x y z
N MET A 1 -27.73 -16.23 3.95
CA MET A 1 -27.19 -16.78 5.22
C MET A 1 -26.30 -15.73 5.86
N SER A 2 -26.71 -15.16 7.00
CA SER A 2 -25.85 -14.26 7.77
C SER A 2 -24.65 -15.04 8.32
N GLU A 3 -23.46 -14.49 8.15
CA GLU A 3 -22.26 -15.04 8.78
C GLU A 3 -22.38 -14.86 10.29
N LYS A 4 -22.18 -15.94 11.06
CA LYS A 4 -22.38 -15.93 12.53
C LYS A 4 -21.14 -15.43 13.27
N ARG A 5 -19.97 -15.46 12.62
CA ARG A 5 -18.71 -15.02 13.23
C ARG A 5 -18.72 -13.51 13.47
N ALA A 6 -18.11 -13.10 14.59
CA ALA A 6 -17.95 -11.70 14.92
C ALA A 6 -17.02 -11.02 13.89
N LYS A 7 -17.50 -9.92 13.32
CA LYS A 7 -16.69 -8.99 12.54
C LYS A 7 -15.93 -8.09 13.49
N GLU A 8 -14.68 -7.79 13.16
CA GLU A 8 -13.85 -6.88 13.95
C GLU A 8 -14.10 -5.43 13.54
N THR A 9 -14.28 -5.19 12.24
CA THR A 9 -14.52 -3.84 11.72
C THR A 9 -15.31 -3.85 10.42
N THR A 10 -15.90 -2.71 10.08
CA THR A 10 -16.57 -2.48 8.81
C THR A 10 -16.14 -1.13 8.26
N ILE A 11 -15.80 -1.08 6.98
CA ILE A 11 -15.46 0.14 6.25
C ILE A 11 -16.51 0.30 5.14
N LEU A 12 -17.18 1.44 5.11
CA LEU A 12 -18.05 1.81 4.00
C LEU A 12 -17.33 2.81 3.11
N LEU A 13 -16.95 2.36 1.92
CA LEU A 13 -16.29 3.21 0.93
C LEU A 13 -17.34 3.76 -0.04
N ARG A 14 -17.39 5.08 -0.19
CA ARG A 14 -18.23 5.75 -1.20
C ARG A 14 -17.35 6.50 -2.18
N ASN A 15 -17.52 6.22 -3.46
CA ASN A 15 -16.75 6.81 -4.54
C ASN A 15 -17.65 7.10 -5.75
N GLN A 16 -17.77 8.37 -6.15
CA GLN A 16 -18.52 8.83 -7.32
C GLN A 16 -19.92 8.17 -7.48
N GLY A 17 -20.68 8.10 -6.38
CA GLY A 17 -22.04 7.53 -6.37
C GLY A 17 -22.11 6.00 -6.25
N LYS A 18 -20.98 5.29 -6.30
CA LYS A 18 -20.89 3.86 -5.95
C LYS A 18 -20.50 3.70 -4.49
N SER A 19 -21.06 2.70 -3.82
CA SER A 19 -20.68 2.33 -2.47
C SER A 19 -20.25 0.87 -2.41
N VAL A 20 -19.15 0.61 -1.72
CA VAL A 20 -18.64 -0.74 -1.45
C VAL A 20 -18.51 -0.89 0.05
N LYS A 21 -19.15 -1.91 0.61
CA LYS A 21 -19.07 -2.26 2.02
C LYS A 21 -18.02 -3.35 2.21
N LEU A 22 -16.95 -3.02 2.91
CA LEU A 22 -15.88 -3.94 3.27
C LEU A 22 -16.04 -4.37 4.73
N GLU A 23 -16.23 -5.66 4.95
CA GLU A 23 -16.33 -6.26 6.30
C GLU A 23 -15.06 -7.06 6.59
N LEU A 24 -14.40 -6.74 7.71
CA LEU A 24 -13.16 -7.34 8.14
C LEU A 24 -13.46 -8.31 9.28
N PHE A 25 -13.04 -9.56 9.09
CA PHE A 25 -13.12 -10.59 10.11
C PHE A 25 -11.71 -11.07 10.46
N PRO A 26 -11.42 -11.32 11.75
CA PRO A 26 -10.10 -11.81 12.14
C PRO A 26 -9.87 -13.20 11.54
N ALA A 27 -8.71 -13.41 10.91
CA ALA A 27 -8.39 -14.67 10.25
C ALA A 27 -8.35 -15.87 11.23
N THR A 28 -8.07 -15.60 12.52
CA THR A 28 -8.05 -16.59 13.60
C THR A 28 -9.39 -17.33 13.74
N ALA A 29 -10.52 -16.72 13.37
CA ALA A 29 -11.84 -17.37 13.39
C ALA A 29 -12.00 -18.50 12.33
N TRP A 30 -11.01 -18.65 11.45
CA TRP A 30 -10.90 -19.75 10.47
C TRP A 30 -9.56 -20.52 10.60
N GLY A 31 -8.84 -20.36 11.71
CA GLY A 31 -7.51 -20.96 11.90
C GLY A 31 -6.41 -20.30 11.08
N GLY A 32 -6.64 -19.08 10.57
CA GLY A 32 -5.64 -18.29 9.86
C GLY A 32 -4.68 -17.55 10.81
N PRO A 33 -3.65 -16.88 10.25
CA PRO A 33 -2.63 -16.19 11.03
C PRO A 33 -3.19 -15.00 11.82
N ALA A 34 -2.64 -14.76 13.02
CA ALA A 34 -2.98 -13.60 13.84
C ALA A 34 -2.58 -12.28 13.14
N GLY A 35 -3.37 -11.22 13.35
CA GLY A 35 -3.15 -9.92 12.70
C GLY A 35 -3.53 -9.86 11.22
N CYS A 36 -4.05 -10.95 10.65
CA CYS A 36 -4.59 -10.99 9.30
C CYS A 36 -6.12 -11.03 9.31
N TYR A 37 -6.71 -10.69 8.17
CA TYR A 37 -8.15 -10.54 8.01
C TYR A 37 -8.68 -11.38 6.86
N ARG A 38 -9.87 -11.93 7.04
CA ARG A 38 -10.69 -12.40 5.92
C ARG A 38 -11.69 -11.30 5.55
N LEU A 39 -11.80 -11.02 4.25
CA LEU A 39 -12.53 -9.85 3.75
C LEU A 39 -13.82 -10.24 3.05
N ARG A 40 -14.88 -9.46 3.28
CA ARG A 40 -16.15 -9.56 2.57
C ARG A 40 -16.49 -8.23 1.92
N LEU A 41 -16.77 -8.24 0.63
CA LEU A 41 -17.15 -7.09 -0.19
C LEU A 41 -18.63 -7.22 -0.55
N ASP A 42 -19.46 -6.28 -0.10
CA ASP A 42 -20.92 -6.25 -0.39
C ASP A 42 -21.63 -7.59 -0.15
N GLY A 43 -21.19 -8.32 0.88
CA GLY A 43 -21.75 -9.63 1.22
C GLY A 43 -21.15 -10.82 0.46
N CYS A 44 -20.15 -10.63 -0.39
CA CYS A 44 -19.39 -11.70 -1.05
C CYS A 44 -17.99 -11.86 -0.46
N TRP A 45 -17.54 -13.09 -0.23
CA TRP A 45 -16.17 -13.34 0.23
C TRP A 45 -15.17 -12.95 -0.85
N HIS A 46 -14.18 -12.14 -0.49
CA HIS A 46 -13.11 -11.74 -1.40
C HIS A 46 -11.99 -12.79 -1.35
N SER A 47 -11.90 -13.59 -2.41
CA SER A 47 -10.89 -14.65 -2.59
C SER A 47 -10.36 -14.63 -4.04
N PRO A 48 -9.53 -13.64 -4.44
CA PRO A 48 -9.00 -13.55 -5.80
C PRO A 48 -8.15 -14.77 -6.21
N GLY A 49 -7.49 -15.44 -5.25
CA GLY A 49 -6.72 -16.66 -5.52
C GLY A 49 -7.56 -17.94 -5.64
N GLY A 50 -8.89 -17.86 -5.52
CA GLY A 50 -9.79 -19.02 -5.59
C GLY A 50 -9.71 -19.96 -4.38
N GLY A 51 -8.92 -19.61 -3.36
CA GLY A 51 -8.80 -20.39 -2.14
C GLY A 51 -10.10 -20.40 -1.32
N LYS A 52 -10.38 -21.52 -0.65
CA LYS A 52 -11.54 -21.67 0.24
C LYS A 52 -11.58 -20.55 1.29
N HIS A 53 -10.44 -20.24 1.90
CA HIS A 53 -10.22 -19.11 2.80
C HIS A 53 -8.97 -18.37 2.33
N GLU A 54 -9.10 -17.07 2.09
CA GLU A 54 -7.98 -16.20 1.74
C GLU A 54 -7.85 -15.11 2.81
N PHE A 55 -6.62 -14.89 3.27
CA PHE A 55 -6.31 -14.01 4.39
C PHE A 55 -5.37 -12.90 3.96
N PHE A 56 -5.67 -11.68 4.41
CA PHE A 56 -4.98 -10.46 4.04
C PHE A 56 -4.31 -9.85 5.26
N ALA A 57 -3.01 -9.60 5.17
CA ALA A 57 -2.32 -8.74 6.12
C ALA A 57 -2.82 -7.28 5.99
N PRO A 58 -2.58 -6.40 6.98
CA PRO A 58 -3.04 -5.01 6.93
C PRO A 58 -2.61 -4.26 5.66
N ALA A 59 -1.40 -4.53 5.15
CA ALA A 59 -0.92 -3.96 3.89
C ALA A 59 -1.77 -4.40 2.67
N GLY A 60 -2.22 -5.66 2.64
CA GLY A 60 -3.12 -6.15 1.59
C GLY A 60 -4.51 -5.52 1.66
N VAL A 61 -5.03 -5.27 2.87
CA VAL A 61 -6.28 -4.53 3.06
C VAL A 61 -6.14 -3.10 2.55
N ALA A 62 -5.04 -2.41 2.88
CA ALA A 62 -4.76 -1.07 2.39
C ALA A 62 -4.68 -1.03 0.86
N GLY A 63 -3.97 -1.99 0.24
CA GLY A 63 -3.92 -2.13 -1.21
C GLY A 63 -5.29 -2.33 -1.85
N LEU A 64 -6.16 -3.16 -1.25
CA LEU A 64 -7.54 -3.33 -1.71
C LEU A 64 -8.34 -2.03 -1.62
N VAL A 65 -8.25 -1.30 -0.51
CA VAL A 65 -8.96 -0.02 -0.35
C VAL A 65 -8.50 0.98 -1.40
N VAL A 66 -7.19 1.09 -1.63
CA VAL A 66 -6.63 1.95 -2.70
C VAL A 66 -7.16 1.52 -4.06
N ALA A 67 -7.21 0.22 -4.35
CA ALA A 67 -7.73 -0.28 -5.62
C ALA A 67 -9.22 0.07 -5.82
N LEU A 68 -10.04 -0.01 -4.76
CA LEU A 68 -11.45 0.40 -4.81
C LEU A 68 -11.62 1.91 -5.00
N VAL A 69 -10.71 2.74 -4.48
CA VAL A 69 -10.71 4.19 -4.69
C VAL A 69 -10.29 4.55 -6.11
N CYS A 70 -9.21 3.95 -6.61
CA CYS A 70 -8.63 4.29 -7.91
C CYS A 70 -9.32 3.58 -9.08
N GLY A 71 -10.11 2.53 -8.83
CA GLY A 71 -10.69 1.68 -9.87
C GLY A 71 -9.67 0.76 -10.57
N ALA A 72 -8.43 0.71 -10.07
CA ALA A 72 -7.34 -0.10 -10.60
C ALA A 72 -6.40 -0.50 -9.46
N SER A 73 -5.72 -1.64 -9.59
CA SER A 73 -4.67 -2.04 -8.66
C SER A 73 -3.53 -1.03 -8.72
N VAL A 74 -3.24 -0.38 -7.59
CA VAL A 74 -2.12 0.54 -7.47
C VAL A 74 -0.96 -0.25 -6.88
N GLN A 75 0.11 -0.39 -7.66
CA GLN A 75 1.36 -0.89 -7.12
C GLN A 75 1.94 0.20 -6.21
N PRO A 76 2.23 -0.09 -4.93
CA PRO A 76 2.92 0.86 -4.08
C PRO A 76 4.26 1.19 -4.74
N GLU A 77 4.60 2.47 -4.74
CA GLU A 77 5.87 2.94 -5.30
C GLU A 77 7.01 2.29 -4.50
N GLU A 78 7.87 1.52 -5.17
CA GLU A 78 8.96 0.83 -4.50
C GLU A 78 9.94 1.85 -3.93
N CYS A 79 10.22 1.75 -2.63
CA CYS A 79 11.29 2.52 -2.04
C CYS A 79 12.61 2.03 -2.63
N PRO A 80 13.40 2.89 -3.31
CA PRO A 80 14.64 2.46 -3.91
C PRO A 80 15.57 1.96 -2.81
N GLY A 81 16.28 0.86 -3.06
CA GLY A 81 17.20 0.23 -2.12
C GLY A 81 18.49 1.01 -1.86
N LEU A 82 18.45 2.34 -1.94
CA LEU A 82 19.59 3.23 -1.76
C LEU A 82 19.94 3.35 -0.27
N ARG A 83 21.24 3.23 0.01
CA ARG A 83 21.82 3.36 1.34
C ARG A 83 22.59 4.67 1.45
N ARG A 84 22.75 5.14 2.70
CA ARG A 84 23.63 6.26 2.98
C ARG A 84 25.03 5.97 2.43
N GLY A 85 25.59 6.91 1.68
CA GLY A 85 26.90 6.77 1.04
C GLY A 85 26.85 6.21 -0.38
N ASP A 86 25.69 5.80 -0.89
CA ASP A 86 25.57 5.41 -2.30
C ASP A 86 25.79 6.63 -3.20
N ARG A 87 26.54 6.41 -4.29
CA ARG A 87 26.78 7.45 -5.30
C ARG A 87 25.55 7.61 -6.17
N VAL A 88 25.07 8.84 -6.27
CA VAL A 88 23.91 9.21 -7.07
C VAL A 88 24.23 10.38 -7.99
N ARG A 89 23.44 10.52 -9.07
CA ARG A 89 23.42 11.70 -9.93
C ARG A 89 22.09 12.39 -9.76
N VAL A 90 22.11 13.68 -9.45
CA VAL A 90 20.90 14.46 -9.17
C VAL A 90 20.79 15.62 -10.16
N PRO A 91 19.62 15.84 -10.79
CA PRO A 91 19.43 16.99 -11.67
C PRO A 91 19.56 18.30 -10.88
N ASN A 92 20.36 19.24 -11.38
CA ASN A 92 20.68 20.49 -10.68
C ASN A 92 19.86 21.70 -11.17
N GLY A 93 18.74 21.46 -11.86
CA GLY A 93 17.84 22.49 -12.35
C GLY A 93 18.32 23.23 -13.61
N THR A 94 19.58 23.07 -14.03
CA THR A 94 20.13 23.68 -15.27
C THR A 94 20.14 22.71 -16.46
N GLY A 95 19.44 21.58 -16.35
CA GLY A 95 19.51 20.48 -17.32
C GLY A 95 20.78 19.60 -17.19
N ALA A 96 21.64 19.88 -16.21
CA ALA A 96 22.82 19.06 -15.89
C ALA A 96 22.58 18.22 -14.63
N TYR A 97 23.55 17.34 -14.31
CA TYR A 97 23.49 16.46 -13.14
C TYR A 97 24.73 16.64 -12.26
N ASP A 98 24.51 16.76 -10.95
CA ASP A 98 25.57 16.75 -9.95
C ASP A 98 25.83 15.32 -9.47
N LYS A 99 27.11 14.96 -9.33
CA LYS A 99 27.55 13.68 -8.75
C LYS A 99 27.77 13.86 -7.25
N THR A 100 27.11 13.06 -6.43
CA THR A 100 27.08 13.26 -4.98
C THR A 100 26.62 11.97 -4.29
N PHE A 101 26.40 12.02 -2.98
CA PHE A 101 26.12 10.86 -2.14
C PHE A 101 24.80 11.01 -1.39
N VAL A 102 24.08 9.90 -1.26
CA VAL A 102 22.88 9.80 -0.42
C VAL A 102 23.27 10.04 1.04
N SER A 103 22.67 11.02 1.71
CA SER A 103 22.99 11.36 3.11
C SER A 103 22.04 10.75 4.14
N GLY A 104 20.91 10.18 3.70
CA GLY A 104 19.96 9.47 4.58
C GLY A 104 19.02 8.53 3.80
N PRO A 105 18.15 7.76 4.50
CA PRO A 105 17.19 6.87 3.86
C PRO A 105 16.29 7.63 2.87
N PRO A 106 15.90 7.01 1.75
CA PRO A 106 14.93 7.60 0.84
C PRO A 106 13.60 7.84 1.54
N ILE A 107 12.97 8.98 1.23
CA ILE A 107 11.64 9.33 1.71
C ILE A 107 10.67 9.12 0.55
N LEU A 108 9.66 8.28 0.77
CA LEU A 108 8.56 8.10 -0.17
C LEU A 108 7.63 9.31 -0.13
N GLY A 109 7.56 10.06 -1.22
CA GLY A 109 6.58 11.10 -1.48
C GLY A 109 5.37 10.57 -2.27
N ARG A 110 4.44 11.45 -2.63
CA ARG A 110 3.29 11.08 -3.48
C ARG A 110 3.73 10.98 -4.95
N GLY A 111 4.19 9.82 -5.40
CA GLY A 111 4.64 9.62 -6.78
C GLY A 111 6.07 10.10 -7.04
N GLU A 112 6.89 10.13 -5.98
CA GLU A 112 8.27 10.61 -6.06
C GLU A 112 9.11 10.09 -4.90
N VAL A 113 10.40 9.91 -5.15
CA VAL A 113 11.36 9.62 -4.11
C VAL A 113 12.16 10.88 -3.80
N LEU A 114 12.12 11.29 -2.54
CA LEU A 114 12.97 12.36 -2.04
C LEU A 114 14.23 11.75 -1.43
N LEU A 115 15.38 12.18 -1.92
CA LEU A 115 16.68 11.82 -1.37
C LEU A 115 17.31 13.03 -0.71
N PHE A 116 17.81 12.85 0.50
CA PHE A 116 18.81 13.79 1.01
C PHE A 116 20.14 13.50 0.34
N VAL A 117 20.71 14.53 -0.26
CA VAL A 117 21.95 14.46 -1.02
C VAL A 117 22.86 15.58 -0.57
N GLY A 118 23.98 15.23 0.07
CA GLY A 118 24.73 16.18 0.89
C GLY A 118 23.85 16.80 1.99
N LYS A 119 23.63 18.13 1.97
CA LYS A 119 22.70 18.84 2.87
C LYS A 119 21.38 19.25 2.20
N CYS A 120 21.16 18.88 0.94
CA CYS A 120 19.99 19.33 0.16
C CYS A 120 18.99 18.19 -0.05
N LEU A 121 17.69 18.51 0.05
CA LEU A 121 16.62 17.62 -0.34
C LEU A 121 16.46 17.66 -1.86
N SER A 122 16.55 16.50 -2.50
CA SER A 122 16.54 16.36 -3.94
C SER A 122 15.41 15.45 -4.39
N ARG A 123 14.71 15.85 -5.45
CA ARG A 123 13.63 15.07 -6.06
C ARG A 123 14.21 14.12 -7.10
N VAL A 124 13.92 12.84 -6.96
CA VAL A 124 14.26 11.82 -7.95
C VAL A 124 12.96 11.32 -8.57
N ARG A 125 12.87 11.44 -9.90
CA ARG A 125 11.83 10.83 -10.73
C ARG A 125 12.39 9.59 -11.39
#